data_AF-A0A815RRF9-F1
#
_entry.id   AF-A0A815RRF9-F1
#
_cell.length_a   1.000
_cell.length_b   1.000
_cell.length_c   1.000
_cell.angle_alpha   90.00
_cell.angle_beta   90.00
_cell.angle_gamma   90.00
#
_symmetry.space_group_name_H-M   'P 1'
#
loop_
_entity.id
_entity.type
_entity.pdbx_description
1 polymer ?
#
loop_
_entity_poly.entity_id
_entity_poly.type
_entity_poly.pdbx_seq_one_letter_code
_entity_poly.pdbx_strand_id
1 'polypeptide(L)' 'LIDRKTGERTQEHPRFIKQDQLAIARFELSQASQAVCMETFKCFPQLGRFTLRDEGRTVAVGKVLKIIE' A
#
# COMPACT_ATOMS: atom_id res chain seq x y z
N LEU A 1 -4.17 -11.71 0.92
CA LEU A 1 -3.41 -11.78 2.18
C LEU A 1 -2.06 -12.39 1.90
N ILE A 2 -1.00 -11.82 2.45
CA ILE A 2 0.37 -12.29 2.28
C ILE A 2 0.91 -12.63 3.65
N ASP A 3 1.49 -13.82 3.79
CA ASP A 3 2.16 -14.22 5.01
C ASP A 3 3.45 -13.41 5.18
N ARG A 4 3.63 -12.80 6.36
CA ARG A 4 4.76 -11.94 6.67
C ARG A 4 6.10 -12.67 6.64
N LYS A 5 6.11 -13.99 6.88
CA LYS A 5 7.33 -14.81 6.94
C LYS A 5 7.67 -15.45 5.60
N THR A 6 6.67 -15.97 4.89
CA THR A 6 6.90 -16.71 3.64
C THR A 6 6.76 -15.84 2.39
N GLY A 7 6.10 -14.68 2.50
CA GLY A 7 5.80 -13.84 1.33
C GLY A 7 4.79 -14.47 0.36
N GLU A 8 4.23 -15.63 0.70
CA GLU A 8 3.27 -16.34 -0.12
C GLU A 8 1.87 -15.76 0.04
N ARG A 9 1.10 -15.81 -1.06
CA ARG A 9 -0.30 -15.36 -1.08
C ARG A 9 -1.18 -16.42 -0.42
N THR A 10 -1.62 -16.16 0.80
CA THR A 10 -2.53 -17.06 1.54
C THR A 10 -3.97 -16.99 1.01
N GLN A 11 -4.41 -15.81 0.54
CA GLN A 11 -5.72 -15.60 -0.07
C GLN A 11 -5.63 -14.58 -1.20
N GLU A 12 -6.22 -14.88 -2.36
CA GLU A 12 -6.22 -13.99 -3.52
C GLU A 12 -7.15 -12.79 -3.37
N HIS A 13 -8.36 -12.99 -2.82
CA HIS A 13 -9.38 -11.93 -2.69
C HIS A 13 -10.00 -11.88 -1.28
N PRO A 14 -9.25 -11.44 -0.26
CA PRO A 14 -9.80 -11.24 1.08
C PRO A 14 -10.83 -10.10 1.07
N ARG A 15 -11.99 -10.29 1.73
CA ARG A 15 -13.01 -9.23 1.85
C ARG A 15 -12.58 -8.08 2.76
N PHE A 16 -11.78 -8.39 3.77
CA PHE A 16 -11.25 -7.41 4.72
C PHE A 16 -9.88 -7.87 5.21
N ILE A 17 -9.10 -6.93 5.73
CA ILE A 17 -7.76 -7.14 6.27
C ILE A 17 -7.82 -6.81 7.77
N LYS A 18 -7.24 -7.67 8.60
CA LYS A 18 -7.14 -7.45 10.05
C LYS A 18 -5.81 -6.78 10.41
N GLN A 19 -5.71 -6.30 11.65
CA GLN A 19 -4.46 -5.76 12.19
C GLN A 19 -3.32 -6.79 12.09
N ASP A 20 -2.11 -6.30 11.81
CA ASP A 20 -0.86 -7.08 11.60
C ASP A 20 -0.86 -8.02 10.38
N GLN A 21 -1.80 -7.85 9.45
CA GLN A 21 -1.79 -8.58 8.18
C GLN A 21 -1.19 -7.76 7.04
N LEU A 22 -0.50 -8.43 6.11
CA LEU A 22 -0.04 -7.82 4.86
C LEU A 22 -0.99 -8.12 3.70
N ALA A 23 -1.18 -7.12 2.85
CA ALA A 23 -1.94 -7.23 1.62
C ALA A 23 -1.37 -6.30 0.55
N ILE A 24 -1.69 -6.61 -0.71
CA ILE A 24 -1.49 -5.72 -1.83
C ILE A 24 -2.85 -5.13 -2.15
N ALA A 25 -2.92 -3.80 -2.20
CA ALA A 25 -4.12 -3.04 -2.53
C ALA A 25 -3.82 -2.06 -3.66
N ARG A 26 -4.85 -1.75 -4.45
CA ARG A 26 -4.83 -0.66 -5.41
C ARG A 26 -5.39 0.57 -4.72
N PHE A 27 -4.66 1.69 -4.82
CA PHE A 27 -5.12 2.98 -4.34
C PHE A 27 -5.42 3.87 -5.54
N GLU A 28 -6.51 4.62 -5.44
CA GLU A 28 -6.87 5.66 -6.39
C GLU A 28 -7.05 6.95 -5.58
N LEU A 29 -6.46 8.04 -6.07
CA LEU A 29 -6.58 9.34 -5.43
C LEU A 29 -7.94 9.94 -5.81
N SER A 30 -8.67 10.44 -4.83
CA SER A 30 -10.07 10.88 -5.00
C SER A 30 -10.22 12.12 -5.88
N GLN A 31 -9.18 12.93 -6.02
CA GLN A 31 -9.19 14.12 -6.85
C GLN A 31 -7.90 14.26 -7.66
N ALA A 32 -8.02 14.57 -8.94
CA ALA A 32 -6.89 14.82 -9.83
C ALA A 32 -6.04 16.04 -9.41
N SER A 33 -6.65 17.00 -8.69
CA SER A 33 -5.94 18.15 -8.10
C SER A 33 -4.97 17.77 -6.99
N GLN A 34 -5.08 16.55 -6.46
CA GLN A 34 -4.16 15.97 -5.48
C GLN A 34 -3.17 15.00 -6.13
N ALA A 35 -2.79 15.24 -7.39
CA ALA A 35 -1.77 14.44 -8.05
C ALA A 35 -0.47 14.48 -7.21
N VAL A 36 -0.06 13.31 -6.72
CA VAL A 36 1.17 13.14 -5.95
C VAL A 36 2.20 12.47 -6.84
N CYS A 37 3.39 13.07 -6.92
CA CYS A 37 4.54 12.42 -7.55
C CYS A 37 5.00 11.26 -6.66
N MET A 38 4.91 10.03 -7.18
CA MET A 38 5.35 8.82 -6.49
C MET A 38 6.26 8.01 -7.41
N GLU A 39 7.10 7.17 -6.80
CA GLU A 39 7.98 6.25 -7.53
C GLU A 39 7.86 4.84 -6.99
N THR A 40 8.26 3.86 -7.80
CA THR A 40 8.33 2.49 -7.29
C THR A 40 9.43 2.37 -6.23
N PHE A 41 9.18 1.57 -5.19
CA PHE A 41 10.13 1.37 -4.10
C PHE A 41 11.50 0.85 -4.57
N LYS A 42 11.51 0.08 -5.66
CA LYS A 42 12.74 -0.47 -6.24
C LYS A 42 13.62 0.61 -6.87
N CYS A 43 13.02 1.62 -7.51
CA CYS A 43 13.76 2.71 -8.15
C CYS A 43 14.17 3.77 -7.13
N PHE A 44 13.22 4.22 -6.30
CA PHE A 44 13.47 5.28 -5.34
C PHE A 44 12.80 4.99 -3.99
N PRO A 45 13.54 4.38 -3.04
CA PRO A 45 12.97 3.96 -1.76
C PRO A 45 12.36 5.08 -0.91
N GLN A 46 12.80 6.33 -1.11
CA GLN A 46 12.28 7.47 -0.35
C GLN A 46 10.88 7.90 -0.84
N LEU A 47 10.67 7.90 -2.16
CA LEU A 47 9.41 8.28 -2.80
C LEU A 47 8.42 7.11 -2.90
N GLY A 48 8.92 5.88 -2.78
CA GLY A 48 8.10 4.67 -2.78
C GLY A 48 7.59 4.23 -1.42
N ARG A 49 7.89 4.93 -0.32
CA ARG A 49 7.34 4.66 1.03
C ARG A 49 6.22 5.63 1.34
N PHE A 50 5.12 5.13 1.92
CA PHE A 50 4.00 5.98 2.32
C PHE A 50 3.34 5.47 3.60
N THR A 51 2.58 6.34 4.25
CA THR A 51 1.79 6.04 5.45
C THR A 51 0.35 6.41 5.21
N LEU A 52 -0.58 5.53 5.57
CA LEU A 52 -2.00 5.83 5.58
C LEU A 52 -2.38 6.32 6.98
N ARG A 53 -3.12 7.43 7.02
CA ARG A 53 -3.60 8.03 8.26
C ARG A 53 -5.12 8.18 8.20
N ASP A 54 -5.76 7.86 9.30
CA ASP A 54 -7.19 8.05 9.51
C ASP A 54 -7.41 8.66 10.89
N GLU A 55 -8.20 9.73 10.97
CA GLU A 55 -8.48 10.48 12.21
C GLU A 55 -7.23 10.79 13.07
N GLY A 56 -6.11 11.12 12.42
CA GLY A 56 -4.84 11.42 13.07
C GLY A 56 -4.00 10.21 13.49
N ARG A 57 -4.52 8.99 13.40
CA ARG A 57 -3.81 7.74 13.69
C ARG A 57 -3.22 7.13 12.43
N THR A 58 -2.04 6.52 12.54
CA THR A 58 -1.44 5.77 11.44
C THR A 58 -2.09 4.40 11.37
N VAL A 59 -2.82 4.12 10.28
CA VAL A 59 -3.53 2.85 10.09
C VAL A 59 -2.67 1.81 9.36
N ALA A 60 -1.79 2.26 8.47
CA ALA A 60 -0.89 1.37 7.74
C ALA A 60 0.37 2.09 7.26
N VAL A 61 1.41 1.30 7.01
CA VAL A 61 2.64 1.73 6.34
C VAL A 61 2.81 0.85 5.10
N GLY A 62 3.11 1.47 3.97
CA GLY A 62 3.13 0.81 2.68
C GLY A 62 4.38 1.15 1.86
N LYS A 63 4.60 0.32 0.83
CA LYS A 63 5.56 0.58 -0.23
C LYS A 63 4.89 0.45 -1.59
N VAL A 64 5.24 1.31 -2.53
CA VAL A 64 4.71 1.31 -3.90
C VAL A 64 5.39 0.21 -4.71
N LEU A 65 4.59 -0.73 -5.21
CA LEU A 65 5.05 -1.83 -6.07
C LEU A 65 4.93 -1.50 -7.55
N LYS A 66 3.81 -0.86 -7.93
CA LYS A 66 3.48 -0.52 -9.31
C LYS A 66 2.69 0.79 -9.32
N ILE A 67 2.98 1.63 -10.30
CA ILE A 67 2.20 2.82 -10.63
C ILE A 67 1.39 2.48 -11.88
N ILE A 68 0.13 2.86 -11.88
CA ILE A 68 -0.79 2.67 -13.00
C ILE A 68 -1.25 4.07 -13.39
N GLU A 69 -1.05 4.43 -14.65
CA GLU A 69 -1.52 5.68 -15.25
C GLU A 69 -3.01 5.61 -15.63
#